data_AF-A0A8X8ZYB6-F1
#
_entry.id   AF-A0A8X8ZYB6-F1
#
_cell.length_a   1.000
_cell.length_b   1.000
_cell.length_c   1.000
_cell.angle_alpha   90.00
_cell.angle_beta   90.00
_cell.angle_gamma   90.00
#
_symmetry.space_group_name_H-M   'P 1'
#
loop_
_entity.id
_entity.type
_entity.pdbx_description
1 polymer ?
#
loop_
_entity_poly.entity_id
_entity_poly.type
_entity_poly.pdbx_seq_one_letter_code
_entity_poly.pdbx_strand_id
1 'polypeptide(L)' 'MALIRRSSFFVPSADGYARAALRWIGCEPRYTLYWPHTLLWVVTNSQPEPVIDAWRLKFCLDIRKRGQVKDLRKRE' A
#
# COMPACT_ATOMS: atom_id res chain seq x y z
N MET A 1 0.52 16.60 -10.60
CA MET A 1 -0.39 15.45 -10.37
C MET A 1 0.41 14.16 -10.23
N ALA A 2 0.38 13.51 -9.06
CA ALA A 2 0.67 12.09 -9.02
C ALA A 2 -0.51 11.39 -9.71
N LEU A 3 -0.27 10.47 -10.66
CA LEU A 3 -1.34 9.60 -11.15
C LEU A 3 -1.82 8.80 -9.95
N ILE A 4 -2.98 9.16 -9.39
CA ILE A 4 -3.68 8.30 -8.43
C ILE A 4 -3.91 7.00 -9.20
N ARG A 5 -3.24 5.94 -8.77
CA ARG A 5 -3.24 4.64 -9.43
C ARG A 5 -4.70 4.20 -9.58
N ARG A 6 -5.11 3.78 -10.79
CA ARG A 6 -6.47 3.25 -11.02
C ARG A 6 -6.77 2.18 -9.96
N SER A 7 -7.99 2.18 -9.44
CA SER A 7 -8.42 1.16 -8.48
C SER A 7 -8.16 -0.22 -9.06
N SER A 8 -7.55 -1.08 -8.27
CA SER A 8 -7.12 -2.43 -8.63
C SER A 8 -7.48 -3.37 -7.49
N PHE A 9 -7.33 -4.68 -7.71
CA PHE A 9 -7.69 -5.71 -6.75
C PHE A 9 -7.04 -5.55 -5.37
N PHE A 10 -5.79 -5.07 -5.32
CA PHE A 10 -5.07 -4.80 -4.06
C PHE A 10 -5.02 -3.31 -3.69
N VAL A 11 -5.56 -2.43 -4.55
CA VAL A 11 -5.53 -0.98 -4.38
C VAL A 11 -6.98 -0.49 -4.48
N PRO A 12 -7.72 -0.44 -3.36
CA PRO A 12 -9.11 0.00 -3.38
C PRO A 12 -9.21 1.46 -3.82
N SER A 13 -10.33 1.84 -4.41
CA SER A 13 -10.68 3.26 -4.54
C SER A 13 -10.90 3.85 -3.15
N ALA A 14 -10.69 5.17 -3.00
CA ALA A 14 -10.90 5.86 -1.72
C ALA A 14 -12.30 5.58 -1.15
N ASP A 15 -13.32 5.64 -2.00
CA ASP A 15 -14.70 5.34 -1.62
C ASP A 15 -14.90 3.84 -1.28
N GLY A 16 -14.33 2.92 -2.08
CA GLY A 16 -14.42 1.49 -1.80
C GLY A 16 -13.80 1.10 -0.45
N TYR A 17 -12.66 1.71 -0.11
CA TYR A 17 -12.03 1.54 1.19
C TYR A 17 -12.86 2.15 2.33
N ALA A 18 -13.40 3.35 2.14
CA ALA A 18 -14.25 4.01 3.14
C ALA A 18 -15.54 3.22 3.41
N ARG A 19 -16.25 2.75 2.37
CA ARG A 19 -17.44 1.90 2.53
C ARG A 19 -17.13 0.59 3.25
N ALA A 20 -16.02 -0.06 2.88
CA ALA A 20 -15.60 -1.28 3.55
C ALA A 20 -15.24 -0.99 5.02
N ALA A 21 -14.65 0.17 5.31
CA ALA A 21 -14.39 0.61 6.68
C ALA A 21 -15.67 0.86 7.50
N LEU A 22 -16.63 1.58 6.94
CA LEU A 22 -17.90 1.90 7.59
C LEU A 22 -18.70 0.65 7.98
N ARG A 23 -18.65 -0.43 7.18
CA ARG A 23 -19.34 -1.69 7.47
C ARG A 23 -18.80 -2.41 8.72
N TRP A 24 -17.60 -2.08 9.17
CA TRP A 24 -16.93 -2.72 10.30
C TRP A 24 -16.86 -1.83 11.54
N ILE A 25 -17.42 -0.61 11.50
CA ILE A 25 -17.56 0.25 12.68
C ILE A 25 -18.48 -0.45 13.70
N GLY A 26 -17.90 -0.87 14.83
CA GLY A 26 -18.59 -1.59 15.90
C GLY A 26 -18.27 -3.09 15.98
N CYS A 27 -17.51 -3.64 15.03
CA CYS A 27 -16.90 -4.98 15.14
C CYS A 27 -15.45 -4.87 15.63
N GLU A 28 -14.96 -5.92 16.29
CA GLU A 28 -13.66 -6.04 16.99
C GLU A 28 -12.45 -5.27 16.39
N PRO A 29 -11.48 -4.81 17.21
CA PRO A 29 -10.48 -3.81 16.81
C PRO A 29 -9.42 -4.25 15.79
N ARG A 30 -9.45 -5.48 15.27
CA ARG A 30 -8.35 -6.05 14.45
C ARG A 30 -8.78 -6.54 13.07
N TYR A 31 -9.85 -6.01 12.49
CA TYR A 31 -10.21 -6.37 11.11
C TYR A 31 -9.60 -5.41 10.10
N THR A 32 -8.79 -5.95 9.19
CA THR A 32 -8.30 -5.21 8.02
C THR A 32 -9.49 -4.89 7.13
N LEU A 33 -9.87 -3.61 7.10
CA LEU A 33 -11.11 -3.08 6.55
C LEU A 33 -11.27 -3.27 5.02
N TYR A 34 -10.38 -4.03 4.38
CA TYR A 34 -10.46 -4.51 3.01
C TYR A 34 -9.91 -5.95 2.96
N TRP A 35 -10.78 -6.94 2.70
CA TRP A 35 -10.42 -8.37 2.79
C TRP A 35 -9.20 -8.80 1.94
N PRO A 36 -8.92 -8.22 0.74
CA PRO A 36 -7.71 -8.57 -0.01
C PRO A 36 -6.42 -8.14 0.70
N HIS A 37 -6.48 -7.11 1.56
CA HIS A 37 -5.36 -6.75 2.42
C HIS A 37 -5.15 -7.78 3.51
N THR A 38 -6.19 -8.45 4.01
CA THR A 38 -6.04 -9.59 4.92
C THR A 38 -5.15 -10.68 4.31
N LEU A 39 -5.36 -11.00 3.03
CA LEU A 39 -4.51 -11.96 2.32
C LEU A 39 -3.06 -11.49 2.21
N LEU A 40 -2.84 -10.22 1.90
CA LEU A 40 -1.48 -9.64 1.88
C LEU A 40 -0.82 -9.71 3.26
N TRP A 41 -1.56 -9.43 4.34
CA TRP A 41 -1.05 -9.54 5.70
C TRP A 41 -0.73 -10.99 6.08
N VAL A 42 -1.56 -11.96 5.72
CA VAL A 42 -1.25 -13.39 5.95
C VAL A 42 0.05 -13.79 5.26
N VAL A 43 0.23 -13.38 3.99
CA VAL A 43 1.47 -13.64 3.25
C VAL A 43 2.65 -12.90 3.86
N THR A 44 2.46 -11.68 4.35
CA THR A 44 3.54 -10.91 4.99
C THR A 44 3.95 -11.53 6.33
N ASN A 45 2.99 -12.00 7.12
CA ASN A 45 3.24 -12.65 8.41
C ASN A 45 3.82 -14.07 8.27
N SER A 46 3.70 -14.71 7.11
CA SER A 46 4.33 -16.02 6.86
C SER A 46 5.81 -15.92 6.49
N GLN A 47 6.29 -14.72 6.17
CA GLN A 47 7.69 -14.48 5.82
C GLN A 47 8.49 -13.99 7.03
N PRO A 48 9.80 -14.29 7.10
CA PRO A 48 10.67 -13.74 8.14
C PRO A 48 10.72 -12.21 8.08
N GLU A 49 10.65 -11.54 9.23
CA GLU A 49 10.76 -10.08 9.35
C GLU A 49 11.91 -9.45 8.52
N PRO A 50 13.16 -9.97 8.53
CA PRO A 50 14.24 -9.33 7.78
C PRO A 50 14.02 -9.32 6.25
N VAL A 51 13.27 -10.28 5.72
CA VAL A 51 12.94 -10.34 4.28
C VAL A 51 11.97 -9.23 3.91
N ILE A 52 10.94 -9.05 4.74
CA ILE A 52 9.93 -8.01 4.55
C ILE A 52 10.55 -6.62 4.71
N ASP A 53 11.41 -6.43 5.70
CA ASP A 53 12.06 -5.14 5.94
C ASP A 53 13.06 -4.76 4.84
N ALA A 54 13.87 -5.72 4.38
CA ALA A 54 14.75 -5.49 3.23
C ALA A 54 13.94 -5.15 1.96
N TRP A 55 12.83 -5.83 1.74
CA TRP A 55 11.94 -5.55 0.61
C TRP A 55 11.31 -4.16 0.69
N ARG A 56 10.79 -3.78 1.87
CA ARG A 56 10.21 -2.44 2.13
C ARG A 56 11.24 -1.34 1.93
N LEU A 57 12.45 -1.51 2.47
CA LEU A 57 13.53 -0.54 2.30
C LEU A 57 13.90 -0.37 0.82
N LYS A 58 14.08 -1.48 0.09
CA LYS A 58 14.37 -1.44 -1.35
C LYS A 58 13.28 -0.72 -2.14
N PHE A 59 12.02 -0.98 -1.82
CA PHE A 59 10.88 -0.32 -2.46
C PHE A 59 10.88 1.21 -2.23
N CYS A 60 11.11 1.65 -0.99
CA CYS A 60 11.21 3.08 -0.65
C CYS A 60 12.38 3.76 -1.37
N LEU A 61 13.53 3.09 -1.46
CA LEU A 61 14.70 3.61 -2.20
C LEU A 61 14.42 3.76 -3.70
N ASP A 62 13.69 2.82 -4.31
CA ASP A 62 13.32 2.91 -5.72
C ASP A 62 12.37 4.09 -6.00
N ILE A 63 11.37 4.31 -5.13
CA ILE A 63 10.48 5.48 -5.22
C ILE A 63 11.30 6.77 -5.12
N ARG A 64 12.22 6.86 -4.16
CA ARG A 64 13.08 8.03 -3.99
C ARG A 64 13.90 8.29 -5.26
N LYS A 65 14.52 7.24 -5.82
CA LYS A 65 15.33 7.34 -7.03
C LYS A 65 14.50 7.87 -8.21
N ARG A 66 13.27 7.35 -8.40
CA ARG A 66 12.33 7.86 -9.42
C ARG A 66 11.96 9.32 -9.19
N GLY A 67 11.76 9.72 -7.94
CA GLY A 67 11.52 11.10 -7.55
C GLY A 67 12.68 12.04 -7.91
N GLN A 68 13.91 11.62 -7.62
CA GLN A 68 15.13 12.37 -7.96
C GLN A 68 15.31 12.53 -9.48
N VAL A 69 15.10 11.47 -10.26
CA VAL A 69 15.14 11.54 -11.73
C VAL A 69 14.09 12.51 -12.28
N LYS A 70 12.89 12.52 -11.69
CA LYS A 70 11.83 13.46 -12.07
C LYS A 70 12.18 14.91 -11.72
N ASP A 71 12.90 15.14 -10.62
CA ASP A 71 13.35 16.49 -10.23
C ASP A 71 14.46 17.01 -11.15
N LEU A 72 15.41 16.15 -11.51
CA LEU A 72 16.47 16.47 -12.48
C LEU A 72 15.88 16.91 -13.84
N ARG A 73 14.92 16.16 -14.36
CA ARG A 73 14.22 16.49 -15.64
C ARG A 73 13.41 17.78 -15.62
N LYS A 74 13.14 18.38 -14.46
CA LYS A 74 12.46 19.68 -14.37
C LYS A 74 13.42 20.86 -14.35
N ARG A 75 14.71 20.59 -14.12
CA ARG A 75 15.78 21.60 -14.06
C ARG A 75 16.44 21.82 -15.42
N GLU A 76 16.28 20.87 -16.35
CA GLU A 76 16.51 21.02 -17.78
C GLU A 76 15.30 21.68 -18.45
#